data_AF-A0A375GS35-F1
#
_entry.id   AF-A0A375GS35-F1
#
_cell.length_a   1.000
_cell.length_b   1.000
_cell.length_c   1.000
_cell.angle_alpha   90.00
_cell.angle_beta   90.00
_cell.angle_gamma   90.00
#
_symmetry.space_group_name_H-M   'P 1'
#
loop_
_entity.id
_entity.type
_entity.pdbx_description
1 polymer ?
#
loop_
_entity_poly.entity_id
_entity_poly.type
_entity_poly.pdbx_seq_one_letter_code
_entity_poly.pdbx_strand_id
1 'polypeptide(L)'
;MKRLLKGLGKVALIAGVIVLLGGMALYIYSRERHDLPPFDHAKAAVLPAKTRAQYERDLFNEIRDWNTGTPKYMGKDGTNRREADWLAMARDGYELAYITLQILQPSTGIRYEIRKPLARLSQLAESGDAGAMCLYPELSNTGSDDERAMYRDQALAYWRRGTELEHPGCLSSVGFFLMTGIQGFPKDVQAGFEASVKAARAGYDGAVSISAYVTRQELTSAKDWTRYYCWKTQASKYSSHSDPRDALWKLRNQSGRPDSDALASKLEAWHPTLDDCIALKLGDK
;
A
#
# COMPACT_ATOMS: atom_id res chain seq x y z
N MET A 1 -13.79 6.18 65.49
CA MET A 1 -13.17 6.97 64.40
C MET A 1 -12.21 6.16 63.50
N LYS A 2 -11.19 5.45 64.02
CA LYS A 2 -10.23 4.66 63.18
C LYS A 2 -10.87 3.57 62.28
N ARG A 3 -11.97 2.92 62.70
CA ARG A 3 -12.67 1.92 61.86
C ARG A 3 -13.42 2.53 60.68
N LEU A 4 -14.00 3.72 60.85
CA LEU A 4 -14.69 4.46 59.78
C LEU A 4 -13.71 4.95 58.70
N LEU A 5 -12.55 5.47 59.11
CA LEU A 5 -11.48 5.88 58.19
C LEU A 5 -10.90 4.72 57.37
N LYS A 6 -10.78 3.51 57.96
CA LYS A 6 -10.36 2.31 57.21
C LYS A 6 -11.39 1.83 56.19
N GLY A 7 -12.69 2.06 56.43
CA GLY A 7 -13.76 1.73 55.48
C GLY A 7 -13.72 2.64 54.25
N LEU A 8 -13.62 3.96 54.48
CA LEU A 8 -13.57 4.97 53.40
C LEU A 8 -12.39 4.77 52.46
N GLY A 9 -11.21 4.41 52.97
CA GLY A 9 -10.04 4.12 52.14
C GLY A 9 -10.25 2.93 51.18
N LYS A 10 -10.96 1.88 51.60
CA LYS A 10 -11.27 0.73 50.73
C LYS A 10 -12.28 1.09 49.65
N VAL A 11 -13.31 1.87 49.99
CA VAL A 11 -14.31 2.31 49.01
C VAL A 11 -13.67 3.22 47.95
N ALA A 12 -12.83 4.18 48.36
CA ALA A 12 -12.11 5.04 47.44
C ALA A 12 -11.17 4.27 46.51
N LEU A 13 -10.45 3.26 47.03
CA LEU A 13 -9.60 2.40 46.22
C LEU A 13 -10.40 1.60 45.18
N ILE A 14 -11.52 0.99 45.58
CA ILE A 14 -12.39 0.23 44.66
C ILE A 14 -12.97 1.14 43.57
N ALA A 15 -13.47 2.32 43.95
CA ALA A 15 -14.00 3.30 43.00
C ALA A 15 -12.92 3.76 42.00
N GLY A 16 -11.70 4.03 42.48
CA GLY A 16 -10.56 4.37 41.63
C GLY A 16 -10.22 3.27 40.62
N VAL A 17 -10.21 2.01 41.05
CA VAL A 17 -9.98 0.86 40.15
C VAL A 17 -11.08 0.74 39.11
N ILE A 18 -12.35 0.89 39.48
CA ILE A 18 -13.47 0.82 38.52
C ILE A 18 -13.37 1.92 37.46
N VAL A 19 -13.07 3.15 37.87
CA VAL A 19 -12.91 4.27 36.93
C VAL A 19 -11.73 4.04 35.97
N LEU A 20 -10.59 3.53 36.48
CA LEU A 20 -9.44 3.20 35.66
C LEU A 20 -9.76 2.09 34.65
N LEU A 21 -10.38 0.99 35.09
CA LEU A 21 -10.75 -0.12 34.21
C LEU A 21 -11.80 0.29 33.17
N GLY A 22 -12.81 1.06 33.58
CA GLY A 22 -13.81 1.62 32.67
C GLY A 22 -13.19 2.56 31.63
N GLY A 23 -12.28 3.43 32.06
CA GLY A 23 -11.54 4.32 31.16
C GLY A 23 -10.65 3.57 30.18
N MET A 24 -9.94 2.52 30.62
CA MET A 24 -9.14 1.66 29.75
C MET A 24 -10.01 0.90 28.75
N ALA A 25 -11.17 0.37 29.18
CA ALA A 25 -12.09 -0.33 28.29
C ALA A 25 -12.67 0.59 27.21
N LEU A 26 -13.09 1.81 27.59
CA LEU A 26 -13.55 2.83 26.65
C LEU A 26 -12.45 3.27 25.70
N TYR A 27 -11.21 3.43 26.19
CA TYR A 27 -10.07 3.76 25.35
C TYR A 27 -9.80 2.66 24.31
N ILE A 28 -9.74 1.40 24.73
CA ILE A 28 -9.57 0.25 23.83
C ILE A 28 -10.71 0.19 22.82
N TYR A 29 -11.95 0.32 23.29
CA TYR A 29 -13.14 0.33 22.43
C TYR A 29 -13.06 1.45 21.38
N SER A 30 -12.65 2.66 21.77
CA SER A 30 -12.53 3.81 20.85
C SER A 30 -11.45 3.63 19.78
N ARG A 31 -10.49 2.71 20.00
CA ARG A 31 -9.46 2.36 19.00
C ARG A 31 -9.92 1.34 17.98
N GLU A 32 -11.05 0.68 18.18
CA GLU A 32 -11.62 -0.28 17.24
C GLU A 32 -12.68 0.39 16.36
N ARG A 33 -12.83 -0.12 15.13
CA ARG A 33 -13.80 0.39 14.18
C ARG A 33 -15.14 -0.36 14.30
N HIS A 34 -16.11 0.26 14.98
CA HIS A 34 -17.41 -0.37 15.31
C HIS A 34 -18.56 -0.02 14.35
N ASP A 35 -18.35 0.89 13.39
CA ASP A 35 -19.36 1.27 12.38
C ASP A 35 -19.49 0.24 11.24
N LEU A 36 -18.57 -0.72 11.16
CA LEU A 36 -18.62 -1.79 10.16
C LEU A 36 -19.63 -2.88 10.58
N PRO A 37 -20.48 -3.37 9.65
CA PRO A 37 -21.28 -4.55 9.92
C PRO A 37 -20.38 -5.79 10.12
N PRO A 38 -20.88 -6.87 10.76
CA PRO A 38 -20.18 -8.14 10.77
C PRO A 38 -19.86 -8.64 9.35
N PHE A 39 -18.71 -9.28 9.16
CA PHE A 39 -18.34 -9.83 7.86
C PHE A 39 -19.25 -10.99 7.44
N ASP A 40 -19.72 -10.97 6.19
CA ASP A 40 -20.61 -11.99 5.64
C ASP A 40 -19.81 -13.11 4.97
N HIS A 41 -19.49 -14.15 5.76
CA HIS A 41 -18.76 -15.33 5.26
C HIS A 41 -19.52 -16.10 4.18
N ALA A 42 -20.86 -16.05 4.16
CA ALA A 42 -21.65 -16.75 3.15
C ALA A 42 -21.49 -16.08 1.78
N LYS A 43 -21.50 -14.74 1.74
CA LYS A 43 -21.17 -14.00 0.52
C LYS A 43 -19.74 -14.23 0.06
N ALA A 44 -18.77 -14.22 0.98
CA ALA A 44 -17.37 -14.45 0.66
C ALA A 44 -17.14 -15.80 -0.05
N ALA A 45 -17.86 -16.84 0.40
CA ALA A 45 -17.78 -18.18 -0.16
C ALA A 45 -18.30 -18.28 -1.61
N VAL A 46 -19.22 -17.41 -2.02
CA VAL A 46 -19.82 -17.42 -3.37
C VAL A 46 -19.31 -16.29 -4.28
N LEU A 47 -18.37 -15.46 -3.80
CA LEU A 47 -17.81 -14.36 -4.58
C LEU A 47 -17.06 -14.90 -5.81
N PRO A 48 -17.44 -14.53 -7.05
CA PRO A 48 -16.79 -15.05 -8.25
C PRO A 48 -15.30 -14.72 -8.30
N ALA A 49 -14.46 -15.68 -8.73
CA ALA A 49 -13.01 -15.51 -8.80
C ALA A 49 -12.57 -14.28 -9.61
N LYS A 50 -13.25 -14.00 -10.74
CA LYS A 50 -12.99 -12.82 -11.57
C LYS A 50 -13.23 -11.52 -10.80
N THR A 51 -14.31 -11.46 -10.01
CA THR A 51 -14.64 -10.31 -9.18
C THR A 51 -13.63 -10.15 -8.05
N ARG A 52 -13.26 -11.25 -7.37
CA ARG A 52 -12.22 -11.27 -6.33
C ARG A 52 -10.89 -10.72 -6.86
N ALA A 53 -10.43 -11.19 -8.01
CA ALA A 53 -9.19 -10.70 -8.63
C ALA A 53 -9.26 -9.22 -9.02
N GLN A 54 -10.43 -8.72 -9.43
CA GLN A 54 -10.62 -7.29 -9.71
C GLN A 54 -10.54 -6.45 -8.43
N TYR A 55 -11.26 -6.85 -7.37
CA TYR A 55 -11.21 -6.16 -6.09
C TYR A 55 -9.83 -6.18 -5.46
N GLU A 56 -9.09 -7.28 -5.63
CA GLU A 56 -7.70 -7.35 -5.18
C GLU A 56 -6.83 -6.33 -5.88
N ARG A 57 -6.84 -6.28 -7.22
CA ARG A 57 -6.14 -5.23 -7.98
C ARG A 57 -6.52 -3.83 -7.52
N ASP A 58 -7.81 -3.56 -7.40
CA ASP A 58 -8.32 -2.25 -6.98
C ASP A 58 -7.87 -1.87 -5.56
N LEU A 59 -7.82 -2.83 -4.63
CA LEU A 59 -7.35 -2.60 -3.27
C LEU A 59 -5.85 -2.33 -3.24
N PHE A 60 -5.04 -3.20 -3.85
CA PHE A 60 -3.58 -3.12 -3.81
C PHE A 60 -3.03 -1.87 -4.51
N ASN A 61 -3.67 -1.42 -5.60
CA ASN A 61 -3.27 -0.20 -6.29
C ASN A 61 -3.54 1.08 -5.47
N GLU A 62 -4.35 0.99 -4.43
CA GLU A 62 -4.86 2.15 -3.68
C GLU A 62 -4.39 2.18 -2.23
N ILE A 63 -3.93 1.06 -1.69
CA ILE A 63 -3.61 0.93 -0.26
C ILE A 63 -2.43 1.80 0.18
N ARG A 64 -1.44 2.03 -0.70
CA ARG A 64 -0.26 2.84 -0.35
C ARG A 64 -0.59 4.33 -0.19
N ASP A 65 -1.53 4.81 -0.98
CA ASP A 65 -2.01 6.20 -1.02
C ASP A 65 -3.45 6.30 -0.43
N TRP A 66 -3.78 5.43 0.54
CA TRP A 66 -5.15 5.20 1.01
C TRP A 66 -5.88 6.44 1.57
N ASN A 67 -5.17 7.46 2.05
CA ASN A 67 -5.74 8.72 2.54
C ASN A 67 -5.35 9.95 1.70
N THR A 68 -4.76 9.74 0.53
CA THR A 68 -4.39 10.80 -0.41
C THR A 68 -5.04 10.58 -1.77
N GLY A 69 -4.90 11.53 -2.69
CA GLY A 69 -5.47 11.43 -4.03
C GLY A 69 -4.66 10.50 -4.93
N THR A 70 -5.34 9.58 -5.61
CA THR A 70 -4.80 8.75 -6.70
C THR A 70 -5.52 9.08 -8.00
N PRO A 71 -5.01 8.68 -9.18
CA PRO A 71 -5.70 8.90 -10.45
C PRO A 71 -7.17 8.45 -10.46
N LYS A 72 -7.49 7.35 -9.77
CA LYS A 72 -8.88 6.84 -9.61
C LYS A 72 -9.72 7.74 -8.69
N TYR A 73 -9.12 8.25 -7.62
CA TYR A 73 -9.78 9.03 -6.57
C TYR A 73 -9.18 10.44 -6.43
N MET A 74 -9.20 11.22 -7.52
CA MET A 74 -8.84 12.63 -7.50
C MET A 74 -9.99 13.51 -6.96
N GLY A 75 -9.64 14.71 -6.51
CA GLY A 75 -10.59 15.74 -6.09
C GLY A 75 -10.87 15.76 -4.58
N LYS A 76 -11.70 16.72 -4.16
CA LYS A 76 -12.02 16.96 -2.73
C LYS A 76 -12.74 15.79 -2.06
N ASP A 77 -13.45 14.96 -2.82
CA ASP A 77 -14.23 13.82 -2.35
C ASP A 77 -13.57 12.46 -2.67
N GLY A 78 -12.34 12.46 -3.20
CA GLY A 78 -11.67 11.25 -3.66
C GLY A 78 -11.60 10.16 -2.58
N THR A 79 -11.18 10.53 -1.37
CA THR A 79 -11.07 9.58 -0.26
C THR A 79 -12.43 9.05 0.22
N ASN A 80 -13.50 9.85 0.12
CA ASN A 80 -14.87 9.40 0.40
C ASN A 80 -15.32 8.35 -0.61
N ARG A 81 -15.04 8.58 -1.90
CA ARG A 81 -15.35 7.61 -2.97
C ARG A 81 -14.55 6.32 -2.80
N ARG A 82 -13.26 6.41 -2.44
CA ARG A 82 -12.44 5.22 -2.12
C ARG A 82 -13.03 4.40 -0.99
N GLU A 83 -13.40 5.04 0.12
CA GLU A 83 -14.01 4.32 1.25
C GLU A 83 -15.34 3.68 0.87
N ALA A 84 -16.19 4.36 0.10
CA ALA A 84 -17.44 3.81 -0.39
C ALA A 84 -17.22 2.56 -1.27
N ASP A 85 -16.23 2.59 -2.15
CA ASP A 85 -15.86 1.46 -3.00
C ASP A 85 -15.34 0.28 -2.16
N TRP A 86 -14.47 0.53 -1.18
CA TRP A 86 -13.97 -0.52 -0.28
C TRP A 86 -15.09 -1.11 0.59
N LEU A 87 -16.04 -0.29 1.05
CA LEU A 87 -17.23 -0.76 1.77
C LEU A 87 -18.11 -1.63 0.87
N ALA A 88 -18.26 -1.28 -0.41
CA ALA A 88 -18.98 -2.12 -1.37
C ALA A 88 -18.28 -3.47 -1.56
N MET A 89 -16.96 -3.50 -1.77
CA MET A 89 -16.18 -4.75 -1.86
C MET A 89 -16.38 -5.63 -0.63
N ALA A 90 -16.31 -5.05 0.58
CA ALA A 90 -16.52 -5.78 1.82
C ALA A 90 -17.95 -6.33 1.94
N ARG A 91 -18.98 -5.56 1.56
CA ARG A 91 -20.38 -5.99 1.53
C ARG A 91 -20.67 -7.10 0.53
N ASP A 92 -19.87 -7.19 -0.52
CA ASP A 92 -19.93 -8.26 -1.52
C ASP A 92 -19.16 -9.51 -1.09
N GLY A 93 -18.51 -9.49 0.09
CA GLY A 93 -17.81 -10.63 0.68
C GLY A 93 -16.31 -10.67 0.39
N TYR A 94 -15.69 -9.56 -0.02
CA TYR A 94 -14.25 -9.49 -0.19
C TYR A 94 -13.54 -9.19 1.13
N GLU A 95 -13.02 -10.24 1.77
CA GLU A 95 -12.49 -10.20 3.15
C GLU A 95 -11.32 -9.24 3.33
N LEU A 96 -10.41 -9.16 2.35
CA LEU A 96 -9.24 -8.28 2.45
C LEU A 96 -9.62 -6.80 2.54
N ALA A 97 -10.63 -6.35 1.79
CA ALA A 97 -11.14 -4.99 1.92
C ALA A 97 -11.81 -4.74 3.28
N TYR A 98 -12.53 -5.74 3.81
CA TYR A 98 -13.13 -5.65 5.14
C TYR A 98 -12.06 -5.48 6.23
N ILE A 99 -11.01 -6.29 6.21
CA ILE A 99 -9.88 -6.19 7.13
C ILE A 99 -9.17 -4.84 6.98
N THR A 100 -8.93 -4.38 5.75
CA THR A 100 -8.35 -3.05 5.51
C THR A 100 -9.19 -1.96 6.17
N LEU A 101 -10.51 -1.99 6.02
CA LEU A 101 -11.41 -1.00 6.61
C LEU A 101 -11.41 -1.04 8.14
N GLN A 102 -11.17 -2.20 8.77
CA GLN A 102 -11.02 -2.27 10.22
C GLN A 102 -9.81 -1.48 10.73
N ILE A 103 -8.79 -1.26 9.89
CA ILE A 103 -7.58 -0.52 10.23
C ILE A 103 -7.64 0.93 9.71
N LEU A 104 -8.18 1.15 8.52
CA LEU A 104 -8.08 2.42 7.79
C LEU A 104 -9.46 2.98 7.48
N GLN A 105 -9.65 4.28 7.72
CA GLN A 105 -10.81 5.04 7.27
C GLN A 105 -10.37 6.14 6.29
N PRO A 106 -10.37 5.86 4.98
CA PRO A 106 -9.88 6.80 3.97
C PRO A 106 -10.47 8.20 4.07
N SER A 107 -11.79 8.34 4.29
CA SER A 107 -12.47 9.64 4.31
C SER A 107 -11.93 10.61 5.37
N THR A 108 -11.59 10.09 6.55
CA THR A 108 -11.15 10.87 7.71
C THR A 108 -9.64 10.83 7.91
N GLY A 109 -8.95 9.89 7.26
CA GLY A 109 -7.54 9.62 7.49
C GLY A 109 -7.26 8.99 8.86
N ILE A 110 -8.28 8.47 9.55
CA ILE A 110 -8.14 7.80 10.85
C ILE A 110 -7.55 6.41 10.66
N ARG A 111 -6.68 6.03 11.62
CA ARG A 111 -6.13 4.68 11.78
C ARG A 111 -6.63 4.08 13.09
N TYR A 112 -7.07 2.85 13.02
CA TYR A 112 -7.58 2.07 14.14
C TYR A 112 -6.52 1.06 14.62
N GLU A 113 -6.87 0.33 15.68
CA GLU A 113 -6.11 -0.77 16.24
C GLU A 113 -5.83 -1.86 15.19
N ILE A 114 -4.57 -2.33 15.10
CA ILE A 114 -4.14 -3.24 14.03
C ILE A 114 -3.99 -4.70 14.46
N ARG A 115 -3.90 -5.02 15.75
CA ARG A 115 -3.57 -6.37 16.23
C ARG A 115 -4.62 -7.40 15.83
N LYS A 116 -5.92 -7.12 16.04
CA LYS A 116 -6.98 -8.07 15.66
C LYS A 116 -7.05 -8.27 14.14
N PRO A 117 -7.08 -7.20 13.31
CA PRO A 117 -7.03 -7.34 11.85
C PRO A 117 -5.79 -8.08 11.33
N LEU A 118 -4.60 -7.77 11.85
CA LEU A 118 -3.36 -8.46 11.45
C LEU A 118 -3.34 -9.93 11.88
N ALA A 119 -3.89 -10.27 13.05
CA ALA A 119 -4.05 -11.67 13.46
C ALA A 119 -4.94 -12.44 12.48
N ARG A 120 -6.01 -11.82 11.97
CA ARG A 120 -6.86 -12.43 10.94
C ARG A 120 -6.12 -12.61 9.61
N LEU A 121 -5.33 -11.62 9.18
CA LEU A 121 -4.49 -11.77 7.98
C LEU A 121 -3.46 -12.89 8.12
N SER A 122 -2.86 -13.05 9.30
CA SER A 122 -1.95 -14.17 9.56
C SER A 122 -2.64 -15.52 9.40
N GLN A 123 -3.87 -15.70 9.90
CA GLN A 123 -4.62 -16.94 9.70
C GLN A 123 -4.89 -17.24 8.22
N LEU A 124 -5.23 -16.22 7.43
CA LEU A 124 -5.44 -16.36 5.98
C LEU A 124 -4.12 -16.72 5.26
N ALA A 125 -3.03 -16.04 5.61
CA ALA A 125 -1.70 -16.30 5.06
C ALA A 125 -1.18 -17.70 5.44
N GLU A 126 -1.40 -18.16 6.67
CA GLU A 126 -1.10 -19.52 7.12
C GLU A 126 -1.87 -20.56 6.31
N SER A 127 -3.12 -20.24 5.94
CA SER A 127 -3.97 -21.06 5.08
C SER A 127 -3.60 -20.98 3.59
N GLY A 128 -2.57 -20.22 3.22
CA GLY A 128 -2.05 -20.11 1.85
C GLY A 128 -2.61 -18.96 1.02
N ASP A 129 -3.35 -18.02 1.62
CA ASP A 129 -3.85 -16.84 0.91
C ASP A 129 -2.69 -15.87 0.62
N ALA A 130 -2.26 -15.80 -0.64
CA ALA A 130 -1.17 -14.94 -1.06
C ALA A 130 -1.52 -13.44 -1.02
N GLY A 131 -2.80 -13.08 -1.21
CA GLY A 131 -3.27 -11.72 -1.05
C GLY A 131 -3.11 -11.25 0.40
N ALA A 132 -3.46 -12.09 1.37
CA ALA A 132 -3.24 -11.81 2.79
C ALA A 132 -1.75 -11.65 3.13
N MET A 133 -0.88 -12.51 2.57
CA MET A 133 0.58 -12.37 2.73
C MET A 133 1.08 -11.01 2.23
N CYS A 134 0.56 -10.53 1.09
CA CYS A 134 1.00 -9.26 0.51
C CYS A 134 0.36 -8.05 1.18
N LEU A 135 -0.85 -8.18 1.73
CA LEU A 135 -1.55 -7.07 2.40
C LEU A 135 -1.06 -6.86 3.83
N TYR A 136 -0.69 -7.93 4.54
CA TYR A 136 -0.14 -7.87 5.89
C TYR A 136 0.96 -6.80 6.06
N PRO A 137 2.06 -6.82 5.28
CA PRO A 137 3.12 -5.85 5.41
C PRO A 137 2.68 -4.42 5.07
N GLU A 138 1.77 -4.23 4.10
CA GLU A 138 1.23 -2.90 3.77
C GLU A 138 0.47 -2.30 4.96
N LEU A 139 -0.38 -3.11 5.61
CA LEU A 139 -1.16 -2.67 6.77
C LEU A 139 -0.32 -2.55 8.04
N SER A 140 0.60 -3.49 8.31
CA SER A 140 1.47 -3.40 9.49
C SER A 140 2.37 -2.17 9.44
N ASN A 141 2.75 -1.70 8.25
CA ASN A 141 3.52 -0.48 8.06
C ASN A 141 2.73 0.82 8.31
N THR A 142 1.42 0.76 8.57
CA THR A 142 0.61 1.93 8.92
C THR A 142 0.60 2.24 10.43
N GLY A 143 1.11 1.32 11.27
CA GLY A 143 1.20 1.48 12.72
C GLY A 143 2.27 2.47 13.19
N SER A 144 2.34 2.68 14.50
CA SER A 144 3.43 3.40 15.18
C SER A 144 4.79 2.73 14.94
N ASP A 145 5.89 3.41 15.26
CA ASP A 145 7.24 2.86 15.07
C ASP A 145 7.44 1.55 15.85
N ASP A 146 6.91 1.49 17.08
CA ASP A 146 6.93 0.29 17.91
C ASP A 146 6.08 -0.85 17.32
N GLU A 147 4.89 -0.52 16.81
CA GLU A 147 4.02 -1.49 16.13
C GLU A 147 4.69 -2.02 14.85
N ARG A 148 5.32 -1.15 14.04
CA ARG A 148 6.06 -1.57 12.85
C ARG A 148 7.24 -2.47 13.20
N ALA A 149 7.98 -2.14 14.26
CA ALA A 149 9.09 -2.98 14.74
C ALA A 149 8.59 -4.36 15.19
N MET A 150 7.47 -4.41 15.90
CA MET A 150 6.84 -5.65 16.39
C MET A 150 6.48 -6.62 15.27
N TYR A 151 5.96 -6.11 14.15
CA TYR A 151 5.46 -6.95 13.04
C TYR A 151 6.46 -7.13 11.89
N ARG A 152 7.64 -6.49 11.96
CA ARG A 152 8.60 -6.42 10.84
C ARG A 152 9.02 -7.77 10.30
N ASP A 153 9.44 -8.70 11.16
CA ASP A 153 9.99 -9.98 10.71
C ASP A 153 8.92 -10.84 10.03
N GLN A 154 7.70 -10.84 10.57
CA GLN A 154 6.56 -11.53 9.97
C GLN A 154 6.15 -10.89 8.64
N ALA A 155 6.12 -9.56 8.55
CA ALA A 155 5.89 -8.82 7.31
C ALA A 155 6.91 -9.19 6.21
N LEU A 156 8.20 -9.26 6.55
CA LEU A 156 9.25 -9.70 5.62
C LEU A 156 9.08 -11.15 5.19
N ALA A 157 8.72 -12.04 6.12
CA ALA A 157 8.47 -13.45 5.81
C ALA A 157 7.30 -13.61 4.83
N TYR A 158 6.21 -12.87 5.03
CA TYR A 158 5.06 -12.91 4.13
C TYR A 158 5.34 -12.28 2.76
N TRP A 159 6.09 -11.18 2.67
CA TRP A 159 6.51 -10.67 1.36
C TRP A 159 7.32 -11.70 0.57
N ARG A 160 8.24 -12.44 1.22
CA ARG A 160 9.01 -13.51 0.56
C ARG A 160 8.10 -14.62 0.08
N ARG A 161 7.27 -15.18 0.96
CA ARG A 161 6.35 -16.28 0.61
C ARG A 161 5.34 -15.87 -0.47
N GLY A 162 4.76 -14.68 -0.38
CA GLY A 162 3.84 -14.17 -1.41
C GLY A 162 4.53 -13.92 -2.77
N THR A 163 5.82 -13.57 -2.76
CA THR A 163 6.64 -13.47 -3.98
C THR A 163 6.93 -14.84 -4.59
N GLU A 164 7.22 -15.85 -3.76
CA GLU A 164 7.39 -17.25 -4.20
C GLU A 164 6.11 -17.81 -4.85
N LEU A 165 4.94 -17.35 -4.38
CA LEU A 165 3.64 -17.65 -4.98
C LEU A 165 3.29 -16.76 -6.19
N GLU A 166 4.25 -15.96 -6.67
CA GLU A 166 4.11 -15.02 -7.78
C GLU A 166 2.92 -14.04 -7.65
N HIS A 167 2.54 -13.69 -6.42
CA HIS A 167 1.43 -12.76 -6.22
C HIS A 167 1.83 -11.33 -6.64
N PRO A 168 1.11 -10.69 -7.59
CA PRO A 168 1.49 -9.39 -8.15
C PRO A 168 1.67 -8.27 -7.12
N GLY A 169 0.85 -8.25 -6.06
CA GLY A 169 0.96 -7.26 -4.99
C GLY A 169 2.32 -7.32 -4.26
N CYS A 170 2.82 -8.52 -3.95
CA CYS A 170 4.14 -8.69 -3.36
C CYS A 170 5.25 -8.40 -4.38
N LEU A 171 5.10 -8.89 -5.61
CA LEU A 171 6.08 -8.67 -6.68
C LEU A 171 6.34 -7.19 -6.93
N SER A 172 5.32 -6.33 -6.82
CA SER A 172 5.46 -4.88 -6.94
C SER A 172 6.40 -4.31 -5.85
N SER A 173 6.12 -4.58 -4.57
CA SER A 173 6.91 -4.06 -3.44
C SER A 173 8.30 -4.70 -3.39
N VAL A 174 8.39 -6.03 -3.50
CA VAL A 174 9.66 -6.78 -3.48
C VAL A 174 10.53 -6.46 -4.69
N GLY A 175 9.94 -6.20 -5.86
CA GLY A 175 10.66 -5.76 -7.04
C GLY A 175 11.50 -4.50 -6.76
N PHE A 176 10.92 -3.52 -6.07
CA PHE A 176 11.65 -2.33 -5.64
C PHE A 176 12.74 -2.64 -4.61
N PHE A 177 12.48 -3.53 -3.66
CA PHE A 177 13.46 -3.91 -2.63
C PHE A 177 14.67 -4.62 -3.23
N LEU A 178 14.46 -5.52 -4.18
CA LEU A 178 15.54 -6.18 -4.93
C LEU A 178 16.33 -5.17 -5.77
N MET A 179 15.68 -4.24 -6.47
CA MET A 179 16.41 -3.22 -7.25
C MET A 179 17.30 -2.32 -6.37
N THR A 180 16.91 -2.09 -5.12
CA THR A 180 17.61 -1.15 -4.22
C THR A 180 18.47 -1.80 -3.14
N GLY A 181 18.29 -3.09 -2.86
CA GLY A 181 18.99 -3.79 -1.76
C GLY A 181 18.55 -3.35 -0.37
N ILE A 182 17.26 -3.04 -0.18
CA ILE A 182 16.71 -2.55 1.11
C ILE A 182 15.78 -3.58 1.75
N GLN A 183 15.33 -3.29 2.97
CA GLN A 183 14.36 -4.12 3.72
C GLN A 183 14.80 -5.59 3.88
N GLY A 184 16.11 -5.86 3.92
CA GLY A 184 16.64 -7.21 4.09
C GLY A 184 16.55 -8.09 2.83
N PHE A 185 16.37 -7.48 1.66
CA PHE A 185 16.51 -8.13 0.36
C PHE A 185 17.89 -7.81 -0.24
N PRO A 186 18.65 -8.80 -0.72
CA PRO A 186 19.91 -8.55 -1.42
C PRO A 186 19.63 -7.79 -2.72
N LYS A 187 20.56 -6.89 -3.10
CA LYS A 187 20.40 -6.12 -4.34
C LYS A 187 20.53 -7.05 -5.56
N ASP A 188 19.46 -7.18 -6.31
CA ASP A 188 19.39 -7.83 -7.63
C ASP A 188 18.47 -7.00 -8.53
N VAL A 189 19.10 -6.16 -9.35
CA VAL A 189 18.39 -5.19 -10.19
C VAL A 189 17.57 -5.88 -11.28
N GLN A 190 18.09 -6.96 -11.86
CA GLN A 190 17.42 -7.67 -12.94
C GLN A 190 16.20 -8.42 -12.40
N ALA A 191 16.34 -9.18 -11.31
CA ALA A 191 15.21 -9.88 -10.70
C ALA A 191 14.15 -8.90 -10.20
N GLY A 192 14.56 -7.77 -9.62
CA GLY A 192 13.63 -6.74 -9.17
C GLY A 192 12.85 -6.06 -10.29
N PHE A 193 13.50 -5.83 -11.44
CA PHE A 193 12.85 -5.34 -12.65
C PHE A 193 11.82 -6.34 -13.16
N GLU A 194 12.20 -7.61 -13.31
CA GLU A 194 11.32 -8.66 -13.81
C GLU A 194 10.08 -8.86 -12.92
N ALA A 195 10.26 -8.88 -11.60
CA ALA A 195 9.15 -8.94 -10.64
C ALA A 195 8.19 -7.75 -10.82
N SER A 196 8.73 -6.53 -10.91
CA SER A 196 7.91 -5.32 -11.10
C SER A 196 7.18 -5.32 -12.45
N VAL A 197 7.80 -5.82 -13.52
CA VAL A 197 7.17 -5.98 -14.84
C VAL A 197 6.05 -7.01 -14.79
N LYS A 198 6.24 -8.15 -14.12
CA LYS A 198 5.18 -9.15 -13.90
C LYS A 198 3.98 -8.53 -13.18
N ALA A 199 4.22 -7.75 -12.11
CA ALA A 199 3.16 -7.04 -11.40
C ALA A 199 2.43 -6.03 -12.31
N ALA A 200 3.16 -5.24 -13.08
CA ALA A 200 2.58 -4.28 -14.03
C ALA A 200 1.73 -4.95 -15.11
N ARG A 201 2.19 -6.09 -15.66
CA ARG A 201 1.42 -6.89 -16.64
C ARG A 201 0.14 -7.47 -16.05
N ALA A 202 0.13 -7.78 -14.76
CA ALA A 202 -1.05 -8.22 -14.03
C ALA A 202 -2.00 -7.07 -13.64
N GLY A 203 -1.68 -5.80 -13.98
CA GLY A 203 -2.51 -4.64 -13.66
C GLY A 203 -2.31 -4.09 -12.25
N TYR A 204 -1.18 -4.39 -11.63
CA TYR A 204 -0.77 -3.81 -10.33
C TYR A 204 0.23 -2.67 -10.55
N ASP A 205 0.55 -1.97 -9.48
CA ASP A 205 1.38 -0.77 -9.45
C ASP A 205 2.90 -1.00 -9.67
N GLY A 206 3.31 -2.12 -10.27
CA GLY A 206 4.73 -2.45 -10.48
C GLY A 206 5.50 -1.37 -11.28
N ALA A 207 4.82 -0.61 -12.14
CA ALA A 207 5.43 0.54 -12.82
C ALA A 207 5.84 1.66 -11.85
N VAL A 208 5.15 1.82 -10.71
CA VAL A 208 5.50 2.77 -9.65
C VAL A 208 6.85 2.39 -9.04
N SER A 209 7.05 1.10 -8.74
CA SER A 209 8.34 0.57 -8.24
C SER A 209 9.49 0.84 -9.20
N ILE A 210 9.28 0.61 -10.50
CA ILE A 210 10.30 0.88 -11.53
C ILE A 210 10.58 2.40 -11.64
N SER A 211 9.53 3.21 -11.71
CA SER A 211 9.63 4.67 -11.76
C SER A 211 10.38 5.24 -10.55
N ALA A 212 10.10 4.73 -9.35
CA ALA A 212 10.78 5.11 -8.12
C ALA A 212 12.27 4.75 -8.15
N TYR A 213 12.63 3.59 -8.71
CA TYR A 213 14.03 3.20 -8.90
C TYR A 213 14.74 4.09 -9.92
N VAL A 214 14.15 4.33 -11.10
CA VAL A 214 14.72 5.16 -12.17
C VAL A 214 14.92 6.60 -11.71
N THR A 215 14.01 7.15 -10.90
CA THR A 215 14.13 8.52 -10.34
C THR A 215 15.37 8.70 -9.46
N ARG A 216 15.93 7.62 -8.92
CA ARG A 216 17.15 7.64 -8.08
C ARG A 216 18.44 7.51 -8.88
N GLN A 217 18.35 7.30 -10.19
CA GLN A 217 19.52 7.19 -11.07
C GLN A 217 19.89 8.56 -11.64
N GLU A 218 21.15 8.72 -12.03
CA GLU A 218 21.58 9.91 -12.76
C GLU A 218 20.99 9.90 -14.18
N LEU A 219 20.36 11.01 -14.58
CA LEU A 219 19.74 11.18 -15.90
C LEU A 219 20.67 12.00 -16.80
N THR A 220 21.59 11.32 -17.49
CA THR A 220 22.66 11.98 -18.25
C THR A 220 22.43 11.97 -19.76
N SER A 221 21.66 11.01 -20.29
CA SER A 221 21.45 10.84 -21.73
C SER A 221 20.00 11.03 -22.18
N ALA A 222 19.79 11.21 -23.49
CA ALA A 222 18.43 11.27 -24.06
C ALA A 222 17.65 9.97 -23.76
N LYS A 223 18.37 8.83 -23.76
CA LYS A 223 17.82 7.51 -23.49
C LYS A 223 17.34 7.39 -22.04
N ASP A 224 18.07 7.96 -21.08
CA ASP A 224 17.68 7.93 -19.66
C ASP A 224 16.43 8.77 -19.42
N TRP A 225 16.36 9.97 -20.00
CA TRP A 225 15.15 10.80 -19.94
C TRP A 225 13.95 10.14 -20.61
N THR A 226 14.16 9.50 -21.76
CA THR A 226 13.10 8.74 -22.45
C THR A 226 12.56 7.63 -21.55
N ARG A 227 13.46 6.87 -20.90
CA ARG A 227 13.10 5.80 -19.96
C ARG A 227 12.36 6.34 -18.73
N TYR A 228 12.88 7.40 -18.12
CA TYR A 228 12.26 8.03 -16.97
C TYR A 228 10.84 8.52 -17.27
N TYR A 229 10.66 9.20 -18.41
CA TYR A 229 9.34 9.62 -18.89
C TYR A 229 8.40 8.44 -19.14
N CYS A 230 8.90 7.37 -19.78
CA CYS A 230 8.12 6.16 -20.07
C CYS A 230 7.55 5.54 -18.79
N TRP A 231 8.42 5.29 -17.79
CA TRP A 231 8.00 4.68 -16.54
C TRP A 231 7.14 5.59 -15.68
N LYS A 232 7.36 6.92 -15.70
CA LYS A 232 6.44 7.88 -15.09
C LYS A 232 5.05 7.80 -15.71
N THR A 233 4.95 7.72 -17.04
CA THR A 233 3.66 7.59 -17.75
C THR A 233 2.91 6.30 -17.37
N GLN A 234 3.61 5.18 -17.20
CA GLN A 234 2.95 3.95 -16.73
C GLN A 234 2.57 4.02 -15.25
N ALA A 235 3.45 4.58 -14.40
CA ALA A 235 3.22 4.74 -12.97
C ALA A 235 2.10 5.74 -12.64
N SER A 236 1.89 6.76 -13.48
CA SER A 236 0.84 7.77 -13.30
C SER A 236 -0.57 7.22 -13.46
N LYS A 237 -0.73 5.96 -13.89
CA LYS A 237 -2.00 5.24 -13.88
C LYS A 237 -2.45 4.85 -12.47
N TYR A 238 -1.50 4.76 -11.54
CA TYR A 238 -1.73 4.27 -10.17
C TYR A 238 -1.36 5.32 -9.10
N SER A 239 -0.37 6.17 -9.36
CA SER A 239 0.17 7.11 -8.39
C SER A 239 0.16 8.55 -8.92
N SER A 240 -0.45 9.48 -8.18
CA SER A 240 -0.44 10.92 -8.49
C SER A 240 0.98 11.51 -8.39
N HIS A 241 1.84 10.97 -7.53
CA HIS A 241 3.26 11.34 -7.40
C HIS A 241 4.13 10.94 -8.62
N SER A 242 3.54 10.30 -9.62
CA SER A 242 4.24 9.83 -10.82
C SER A 242 3.86 10.60 -12.09
N ASP A 243 3.40 11.83 -11.96
CA ASP A 243 3.03 12.67 -13.10
C ASP A 243 4.20 12.81 -14.11
N PRO A 244 4.03 12.37 -15.38
CA PRO A 244 5.08 12.50 -16.40
C PRO A 244 5.41 13.96 -16.74
N ARG A 245 4.54 14.93 -16.42
CA ARG A 245 4.83 16.36 -16.58
C ARG A 245 5.99 16.81 -15.70
N ASP A 246 6.19 16.18 -14.54
CA ASP A 246 7.35 16.44 -13.68
C ASP A 246 8.64 16.05 -14.39
N ALA A 247 8.64 14.96 -15.16
CA ALA A 247 9.80 14.55 -15.94
C ALA A 247 10.12 15.55 -17.06
N LEU A 248 9.09 16.02 -17.79
CA LEU A 248 9.24 17.03 -18.83
C LEU A 248 9.74 18.37 -18.26
N TRP A 249 9.17 18.81 -17.14
CA TRP A 249 9.60 20.02 -16.47
C TRP A 249 11.06 19.93 -16.01
N LYS A 250 11.48 18.82 -15.40
CA LYS A 250 12.88 18.62 -14.99
C LYS A 250 13.83 18.61 -16.19
N LEU A 251 13.43 17.98 -17.30
CA LEU A 251 14.24 17.92 -18.53
C LEU A 251 14.45 19.32 -19.12
N ARG A 252 13.38 20.11 -19.27
CA ARG A 252 13.45 21.49 -19.81
C ARG A 252 14.32 22.41 -18.96
N ASN A 253 14.30 22.22 -17.63
CA ASN A 253 15.10 23.02 -16.70
C ASN A 253 16.51 22.46 -16.46
N GLN A 254 16.96 21.43 -17.19
CA GLN A 254 18.31 20.89 -17.04
C GLN A 254 19.32 21.81 -17.75
N SER A 255 20.05 22.59 -16.95
CA SER A 255 21.15 23.43 -17.45
C SER A 255 22.20 22.61 -18.21
N GLY A 256 22.69 23.15 -19.33
CA GLY A 256 23.82 22.57 -20.07
C GLY A 256 23.46 21.50 -21.10
N ARG A 257 22.16 21.24 -21.33
CA ARG A 257 21.70 20.31 -22.36
C ARG A 257 21.00 21.05 -23.52
N PRO A 258 21.64 21.20 -24.69
CA PRO A 258 21.10 22.02 -25.79
C PRO A 258 19.88 21.40 -26.50
N ASP A 259 19.63 20.10 -26.34
CA ASP A 259 18.52 19.37 -26.95
C ASP A 259 17.31 19.14 -26.00
N SER A 260 17.33 19.71 -24.79
CA SER A 260 16.30 19.47 -23.76
C SER A 260 14.87 19.78 -24.24
N ASP A 261 14.65 20.94 -24.85
CA ASP A 261 13.31 21.36 -25.29
C ASP A 261 12.78 20.50 -26.44
N ALA A 262 13.66 20.17 -27.39
CA ALA A 262 13.33 19.31 -28.51
C ALA A 262 12.98 17.88 -28.03
N LEU A 263 13.78 17.33 -27.10
CA LEU A 263 13.50 16.03 -26.51
C LEU A 263 12.23 16.05 -25.68
N ALA A 264 12.00 17.06 -24.84
CA ALA A 264 10.78 17.18 -24.04
C ALA A 264 9.54 17.24 -24.94
N SER A 265 9.57 18.03 -26.02
CA SER A 265 8.48 18.11 -26.99
C SER A 265 8.22 16.78 -27.70
N LYS A 266 9.29 16.04 -28.05
CA LYS A 266 9.17 14.69 -28.61
C LYS A 266 8.53 13.71 -27.62
N LEU A 267 8.94 13.75 -26.36
CA LEU A 267 8.41 12.87 -25.31
C LEU A 267 6.94 13.20 -25.01
N GLU A 268 6.57 14.47 -24.97
CA GLU A 268 5.19 14.92 -24.76
C GLU A 268 4.23 14.45 -25.86
N ALA A 269 4.71 14.33 -27.10
CA ALA A 269 3.93 13.76 -28.21
C ALA A 269 3.86 12.22 -28.18
N TRP A 270 4.73 11.56 -27.42
CA TRP A 270 4.83 10.11 -27.37
C TRP A 270 3.96 9.53 -26.25
N HIS A 271 3.11 8.56 -26.62
CA HIS A 271 2.21 7.86 -25.70
C HIS A 271 2.70 6.41 -25.51
N PRO A 272 3.74 6.17 -24.68
CA PRO A 272 4.34 4.85 -24.56
C PRO A 272 3.35 3.80 -24.08
N THR A 273 3.43 2.61 -24.68
CA THR A 273 2.82 1.40 -24.14
C THR A 273 3.69 0.80 -23.03
N LEU A 274 3.15 -0.19 -22.29
CA LEU A 274 3.94 -0.91 -21.30
C LEU A 274 5.12 -1.66 -21.96
N ASP A 275 4.89 -2.29 -23.11
CA ASP A 275 5.94 -3.03 -23.82
C ASP A 275 7.04 -2.11 -24.38
N ASP A 276 6.70 -0.88 -24.81
CA ASP A 276 7.71 0.12 -25.15
C ASP A 276 8.63 0.42 -23.97
N CYS A 277 8.07 0.60 -22.77
CA CYS A 277 8.86 0.86 -21.56
C CYS A 277 9.71 -0.35 -21.16
N ILE A 278 9.17 -1.57 -21.29
CA ILE A 278 9.92 -2.81 -21.03
C ILE A 278 11.13 -2.91 -21.97
N ALA A 279 10.96 -2.59 -23.26
CA ALA A 279 12.04 -2.62 -24.24
C ALA A 279 13.18 -1.63 -23.90
N LEU A 280 12.88 -0.53 -23.19
CA LEU A 280 13.87 0.44 -22.72
C LEU A 280 14.67 -0.01 -21.48
N LYS A 281 14.24 -1.08 -20.80
CA LYS A 281 14.83 -1.63 -19.56
C LYS A 281 15.01 -0.56 -18.48
N LEU A 282 15.96 -0.76 -17.55
CA LEU A 282 16.33 0.20 -16.49
C LEU A 282 17.50 1.14 -16.87
N GLY A 283 18.27 0.78 -17.90
CA GLY A 283 19.50 1.48 -18.29
C GLY A 283 20.72 0.72 -17.82
N ASP A 284 21.64 0.48 -18.74
CA ASP A 284 22.79 -0.38 -18.50
C ASP A 284 23.92 0.41 -17.85
N LYS A 285 24.21 0.07 -16.58
CA LYS A 285 25.56 -0.15 -16.07
C LYS A 285 25.60 -1.54 -15.45
#